data_AF-A0A8T2HQS2-F1
#
_entry.id   AF-A0A8T2HQS2-F1
#
_cell.length_a   1.000
_cell.length_b   1.000
_cell.length_c   1.000
_cell.angle_alpha   90.00
_cell.angle_beta   90.00
_cell.angle_gamma   90.00
#
_symmetry.space_group_name_H-M   'P 1'
#
loop_
_entity.id
_entity.type
_entity.pdbx_description
1 polymer ?
#
loop_
_entity_poly.entity_id
_entity_poly.type
_entity_poly.pdbx_seq_one_letter_code
_entity_poly.pdbx_strand_id
1 'polypeptide(L)'
;MINLGIRLEDQADGGSVWKTEDPAVLRAERDEKLTAVAAAAAKKIRSKLDATRRDLEKFEKLAALPSPQEALKEKYLKFSEETGEPTHDAEGAVLEGKALDKAKKEIEKQKKVRAPLEKRLAEDGPGFLDALKADVAGLEAKLAGLEV
;
A
#
# COMPACT_ATOMS: atom_id res chain seq x y z
N MET A 1 41.83 -5.40 11.22
CA MET A 1 42.64 -4.18 11.06
C MET A 1 42.19 -3.03 11.96
N ILE A 2 40.89 -2.74 12.09
CA ILE A 2 40.37 -1.70 13.02
C ILE A 2 40.83 -1.89 14.47
N ASN A 3 40.84 -3.12 14.97
CA ASN A 3 41.34 -3.43 16.33
C ASN A 3 42.85 -3.16 16.53
N LEU A 4 43.60 -3.03 15.44
CA LEU A 4 45.03 -2.70 15.45
C LEU A 4 45.28 -1.20 15.20
N GLY A 5 44.24 -0.40 14.99
CA GLY A 5 44.38 1.03 14.73
C GLY A 5 44.90 1.36 13.33
N ILE A 6 44.73 0.47 12.35
CA ILE A 6 45.30 0.67 11.01
C ILE A 6 44.20 1.04 10.03
N ARG A 7 44.32 2.23 9.43
CA ARG A 7 43.53 2.71 8.29
C ARG A 7 44.32 2.49 7.01
N LEU A 8 43.68 1.88 6.02
CA LEU A 8 44.25 1.63 4.69
C LEU A 8 43.72 2.69 3.72
N GLU A 9 44.61 3.44 3.08
CA GLU A 9 44.27 4.35 1.98
C GLU A 9 44.97 3.87 0.71
N ASP A 10 44.19 3.58 -0.32
CA ASP A 10 44.74 3.24 -1.64
C ASP A 10 45.12 4.52 -2.38
N GLN A 11 46.35 4.58 -2.87
CA GLN A 11 46.82 5.66 -3.73
C GLN A 11 46.54 5.35 -5.20
N ALA A 12 46.38 6.41 -6.00
CA ALA A 12 46.13 6.31 -7.43
C ALA A 12 47.23 5.57 -8.22
N ASP A 13 48.46 5.49 -7.69
CA ASP A 13 49.59 4.75 -8.28
C ASP A 13 49.59 3.23 -7.92
N GLY A 14 48.54 2.73 -7.26
CA GLY A 14 48.40 1.31 -6.94
C GLY A 14 49.17 0.84 -5.70
N GLY A 15 49.76 1.76 -4.93
CA GLY A 15 50.29 1.48 -3.59
C GLY A 15 49.24 1.76 -2.50
N SER A 16 49.26 0.98 -1.41
CA SER A 16 48.42 1.25 -0.23
C SER A 16 49.26 1.83 0.91
N VAL A 17 48.81 2.95 1.48
CA VAL A 17 49.43 3.59 2.64
C VAL A 17 48.72 3.15 3.91
N TRP A 18 49.50 2.73 4.90
CA TRP A 18 49.04 2.22 6.18
C TRP A 18 49.20 3.33 7.21
N LYS A 19 48.10 3.96 7.63
CA LYS A 19 48.11 4.98 8.68
C LYS A 19 47.69 4.37 10.00
N THR A 20 48.48 4.58 11.04
CA THR A 20 48.10 4.28 12.42
C THR A 20 47.22 5.41 12.96
N GLU A 21 45.97 5.08 13.24
CA GLU A 21 44.98 5.91 13.94
C GLU A 21 44.57 5.22 15.24
N ASP A 22 43.92 5.96 16.14
CA ASP A 22 43.40 5.40 17.38
C ASP A 22 42.32 4.33 17.07
N PRO A 23 42.50 3.07 17.51
CA PRO A 23 41.49 2.02 17.37
C PRO A 23 40.11 2.41 17.91
N ALA A 24 40.03 3.28 18.93
CA ALA A 24 38.76 3.76 19.48
C ALA A 24 37.99 4.61 18.47
N VAL A 25 38.68 5.47 17.71
CA VAL A 25 38.09 6.31 16.66
C VAL A 25 37.59 5.44 15.50
N LEU A 26 38.40 4.48 15.05
CA LEU A 26 38.01 3.55 13.98
C LEU A 26 36.81 2.66 14.35
N ARG A 27 36.67 2.28 15.63
CA ARG A 27 35.48 1.57 16.11
C ARG A 27 34.26 2.49 16.12
N ALA A 28 34.39 3.71 16.64
CA ALA A 28 33.30 4.68 16.67
C ALA A 28 32.76 4.97 15.26
N GLU A 29 33.63 5.21 14.27
CA GLU A 29 33.19 5.42 12.88
C GLU A 29 32.51 4.18 12.27
N ARG A 30 33.00 2.98 12.59
CA ARG A 30 32.39 1.73 12.13
C ARG A 30 31.00 1.57 12.73
N ASP A 31 30.86 1.82 14.02
CA ASP A 31 29.59 1.70 14.73
C ASP A 31 28.60 2.78 14.27
N GLU A 32 29.08 4.01 14.01
CA GLU A 32 28.28 5.08 13.40
C GLU A 32 27.82 4.71 11.99
N LYS A 33 28.71 4.16 11.14
CA LYS A 33 28.32 3.68 9.81
C LYS A 33 27.28 2.55 9.88
N LEU A 34 27.43 1.62 10.81
CA LEU A 34 26.47 0.53 10.96
C LEU A 34 25.11 1.00 11.47
N THR A 35 25.10 1.90 12.45
CA THR A 35 23.85 2.50 12.94
C THR A 35 23.18 3.33 11.84
N ALA A 36 23.95 4.08 11.03
CA ALA A 36 23.42 4.82 9.89
C ALA A 36 22.84 3.90 8.81
N VAL A 37 23.51 2.78 8.48
CA VAL A 37 22.99 1.79 7.52
C VAL A 37 21.72 1.12 8.04
N ALA A 38 21.68 0.74 9.32
CA ALA A 38 20.49 0.16 9.95
C ALA A 38 19.32 1.15 9.96
N ALA A 39 19.56 2.41 10.36
CA ALA A 39 18.55 3.46 10.36
C ALA A 39 18.03 3.76 8.94
N ALA A 40 18.91 3.77 7.93
CA ALA A 40 18.50 3.95 6.53
C ALA A 40 17.66 2.78 6.02
N ALA A 41 18.00 1.54 6.39
CA ALA A 41 17.22 0.35 6.06
C ALA A 41 15.84 0.37 6.71
N ALA A 42 15.76 0.68 8.01
CA ALA A 42 14.52 0.83 8.75
C ALA A 42 13.64 1.92 8.15
N LYS A 43 14.19 3.09 7.81
CA LYS A 43 13.47 4.19 7.16
C LYS A 43 12.85 3.75 5.83
N LYS A 44 13.61 3.03 4.98
CA LYS A 44 13.11 2.53 3.69
C LYS A 44 11.95 1.56 3.88
N ILE A 45 12.05 0.64 4.82
CA ILE A 45 10.99 -0.34 5.11
C ILE A 45 9.76 0.36 5.67
N ARG A 46 9.94 1.32 6.60
CA ARG A 46 8.84 2.10 7.15
C ARG A 46 8.10 2.90 6.08
N SER A 47 8.81 3.59 5.18
CA SER A 47 8.17 4.30 4.07
C SER A 47 7.39 3.37 3.14
N LYS A 48 7.91 2.17 2.87
CA LYS A 48 7.21 1.16 2.08
C LYS A 48 5.96 0.66 2.80
N LEU A 49 6.08 0.36 4.09
CA LEU A 49 4.97 -0.08 4.95
C LEU A 49 3.87 0.98 5.02
N ASP A 50 4.22 2.24 5.19
CA ASP A 50 3.24 3.34 5.23
C ASP A 50 2.50 3.48 3.88
N ALA A 51 3.21 3.31 2.75
CA ALA A 51 2.57 3.32 1.44
C ALA A 51 1.62 2.12 1.26
N THR A 52 2.08 0.90 1.56
CA THR A 52 1.27 -0.32 1.43
C THR A 52 0.07 -0.30 2.38
N ARG A 53 0.20 0.23 3.60
CA ARG A 53 -0.93 0.41 4.53
C ARG A 53 -1.96 1.41 4.01
N ARG A 54 -1.52 2.52 3.41
CA ARG A 54 -2.45 3.49 2.79
C ARG A 54 -3.19 2.90 1.61
N ASP A 55 -2.51 2.11 0.78
CA ASP A 55 -3.15 1.40 -0.32
C ASP A 55 -4.15 0.37 0.22
N LEU A 56 -3.76 -0.41 1.22
CA LEU A 56 -4.64 -1.38 1.89
C LEU A 56 -5.89 -0.70 2.42
N GLU A 57 -5.74 0.37 3.20
CA GLU A 57 -6.87 1.11 3.77
C GLU A 57 -7.79 1.69 2.68
N LYS A 58 -7.22 2.20 1.60
CA LYS A 58 -7.98 2.70 0.44
C LYS A 58 -8.81 1.58 -0.19
N PHE A 59 -8.21 0.44 -0.46
CA PHE A 59 -8.91 -0.67 -1.12
C PHE A 59 -9.89 -1.39 -0.18
N GLU A 60 -9.59 -1.50 1.11
CA GLU A 60 -10.52 -2.00 2.12
C GLU A 60 -11.73 -1.09 2.26
N LYS A 61 -11.55 0.24 2.28
CA LYS A 61 -12.70 1.17 2.25
C LYS A 61 -13.54 1.02 0.99
N LEU A 62 -12.91 0.77 -0.15
CA LEU A 62 -13.62 0.49 -1.40
C LEU A 62 -14.38 -0.85 -1.36
N ALA A 63 -13.81 -1.86 -0.72
CA ALA A 63 -14.42 -3.18 -0.57
C ALA A 63 -15.54 -3.20 0.48
N ALA A 64 -15.38 -2.43 1.56
CA ALA A 64 -16.36 -2.31 2.65
C ALA A 64 -17.55 -1.40 2.29
N LEU A 65 -17.48 -0.65 1.18
CA LEU A 65 -18.65 0.08 0.69
C LEU A 65 -19.79 -0.91 0.41
N PRO A 66 -21.05 -0.56 0.73
CA PRO A 66 -22.21 -1.36 0.40
C PRO A 66 -22.39 -1.41 -1.12
N SER A 67 -22.79 -2.57 -1.66
CA SER A 67 -22.92 -2.78 -3.11
C SER A 67 -23.69 -1.64 -3.79
N PRO A 68 -23.48 -1.35 -5.09
CA PRO A 68 -24.20 -0.25 -5.76
C PRO A 68 -25.73 -0.31 -5.59
N GLN A 69 -26.28 -1.52 -5.46
CA GLN A 69 -27.70 -1.77 -5.21
C GLN A 69 -28.08 -1.42 -3.76
N GLU A 70 -27.32 -1.86 -2.77
CA GLU A 70 -27.54 -1.53 -1.35
C GLU A 70 -27.39 -0.04 -1.08
N ALA A 71 -26.37 0.60 -1.67
CA ALA A 71 -26.13 2.04 -1.54
C ALA A 71 -27.29 2.89 -2.09
N LEU A 72 -28.09 2.34 -3.00
CA LEU A 72 -29.23 3.02 -3.61
C LEU A 72 -30.58 2.43 -3.18
N LYS A 73 -30.58 1.50 -2.22
CA LYS A 73 -31.79 0.84 -1.73
C LYS A 73 -32.74 1.81 -1.00
N GLU A 74 -32.22 2.92 -0.48
CA GLU A 74 -33.03 4.01 0.06
C GLU A 74 -33.81 4.78 -1.01
N LYS A 75 -33.32 4.80 -2.26
CA LYS A 75 -33.93 5.53 -3.38
C LYS A 75 -34.72 4.65 -4.33
N TYR A 76 -34.38 3.36 -4.38
CA TYR A 76 -34.95 2.41 -5.33
C TYR A 76 -35.36 1.12 -4.62
N LEU A 77 -36.62 0.74 -4.80
CA LEU A 77 -37.21 -0.41 -4.11
C LEU A 77 -36.86 -1.74 -4.78
N LYS A 78 -36.71 -1.73 -6.11
CA LYS A 78 -36.44 -2.93 -6.92
C LYS A 78 -35.33 -2.69 -7.90
N PHE A 79 -34.53 -3.73 -8.10
CA PHE A 79 -33.46 -3.79 -9.08
C PHE A 79 -33.69 -5.00 -9.98
N SER A 80 -33.31 -4.89 -11.25
CA SER A 80 -33.31 -6.01 -12.19
C SER A 80 -32.18 -6.99 -11.83
N GLU A 81 -32.47 -8.27 -11.71
CA GLU A 81 -31.45 -9.30 -11.49
C GLU A 81 -30.54 -9.48 -12.72
N GLU A 82 -31.06 -9.21 -13.91
CA GLU A 82 -30.36 -9.43 -15.18
C GLU A 82 -29.37 -8.30 -15.50
N THR A 83 -29.76 -7.05 -15.22
CA THR A 83 -28.95 -5.87 -15.55
C THR A 83 -28.36 -5.17 -14.33
N GLY A 84 -28.86 -5.49 -13.13
CA GLY A 84 -28.50 -4.81 -11.89
C GLY A 84 -29.03 -3.37 -11.80
N GLU A 85 -29.91 -2.94 -12.72
CA GLU A 85 -30.42 -1.57 -12.82
C GLU A 85 -31.69 -1.36 -11.97
N PRO A 86 -31.95 -0.13 -11.45
CA PRO A 86 -33.13 0.15 -10.65
C PRO A 86 -34.37 0.15 -11.55
N THR A 87 -35.40 -0.61 -11.18
CA THR A 87 -36.64 -0.73 -11.96
C THR A 87 -37.78 0.04 -11.33
N HIS A 88 -37.76 0.25 -10.02
CA HIS A 88 -38.80 0.98 -9.29
C HIS A 88 -38.18 2.02 -8.36
N ASP A 89 -38.83 3.17 -8.23
CA ASP A 89 -38.45 4.21 -7.27
C ASP A 89 -38.78 3.81 -5.82
N ALA A 90 -38.50 4.72 -4.88
CA ALA A 90 -38.76 4.51 -3.45
C ALA A 90 -40.26 4.32 -3.12
N GLU A 91 -41.16 4.78 -4.00
CA GLU A 91 -42.61 4.69 -3.84
C GLU A 91 -43.19 3.44 -4.52
N GLY A 92 -42.34 2.68 -5.23
CA GLY A 92 -42.74 1.49 -5.97
C GLY A 92 -43.34 1.81 -7.35
N ALA A 93 -43.18 3.03 -7.86
CA ALA A 93 -43.54 3.36 -9.23
C ALA A 93 -42.43 2.92 -10.20
N VAL A 94 -42.83 2.48 -11.39
CA VAL A 94 -41.90 2.00 -12.42
C VAL A 94 -41.08 3.19 -12.94
N LEU A 95 -39.76 3.02 -12.95
CA LEU A 95 -38.84 4.02 -13.50
C LEU A 95 -38.86 3.94 -15.03
N GLU A 96 -39.33 5.00 -15.68
CA GLU A 96 -39.32 5.14 -17.14
C GLU A 96 -38.67 6.47 -17.59
N GLY A 97 -38.16 6.49 -18.82
CA GLY A 97 -37.57 7.68 -19.45
C GLY A 97 -36.47 8.34 -18.60
N LYS A 98 -36.66 9.63 -18.29
CA LYS A 98 -35.65 10.44 -17.57
C LYS A 98 -35.33 9.93 -16.15
N ALA A 99 -36.28 9.25 -15.49
CA ALA A 99 -36.08 8.74 -14.14
C ALA A 99 -35.15 7.52 -14.16
N LEU A 100 -35.35 6.63 -15.14
CA LEU A 100 -34.47 5.50 -15.42
C LEU A 100 -33.05 5.97 -15.79
N ASP A 101 -32.92 6.99 -16.65
CA ASP A 101 -31.61 7.54 -17.04
C ASP A 101 -30.82 8.10 -15.84
N LYS A 102 -31.51 8.79 -14.92
CA LYS A 102 -30.89 9.27 -13.68
C LYS A 102 -30.44 8.11 -12.79
N ALA A 103 -31.28 7.08 -12.65
CA ALA A 103 -30.99 5.90 -11.85
C ALA A 103 -29.79 5.11 -12.39
N LYS A 104 -29.72 4.93 -13.71
CA LYS A 104 -28.55 4.34 -14.40
C LYS A 104 -27.28 5.15 -14.15
N LYS A 105 -27.34 6.48 -14.23
CA LYS A 105 -26.20 7.37 -13.94
C LYS A 105 -25.72 7.28 -12.49
N GLU A 106 -26.63 7.12 -11.53
CA GLU A 106 -26.26 6.93 -10.12
C GLU A 106 -25.56 5.58 -9.89
N ILE A 107 -26.07 4.48 -10.46
CA ILE A 107 -25.37 3.19 -10.42
C ILE A 107 -24.01 3.28 -11.10
N GLU A 108 -23.93 3.87 -12.29
CA GLU A 108 -22.65 4.08 -12.98
C GLU A 108 -21.67 4.86 -12.11
N LYS A 109 -22.13 5.89 -11.39
CA LYS A 109 -21.29 6.66 -10.48
C LYS A 109 -20.75 5.78 -9.35
N GLN A 110 -21.60 4.94 -8.75
CA GLN A 110 -21.17 3.99 -7.71
C GLN A 110 -20.19 2.95 -8.25
N LYS A 111 -20.43 2.43 -9.47
CA LYS A 111 -19.49 1.53 -10.16
C LYS A 111 -18.16 2.23 -10.45
N LYS A 112 -18.17 3.49 -10.89
CA LYS A 112 -16.94 4.29 -11.14
C LYS A 112 -16.12 4.51 -9.87
N VAL A 113 -16.75 4.68 -8.71
CA VAL A 113 -16.05 4.74 -7.42
C VAL A 113 -15.32 3.43 -7.11
N ARG A 114 -15.92 2.28 -7.47
CA ARG A 114 -15.37 0.93 -7.27
C ARG A 114 -14.43 0.46 -8.38
N ALA A 115 -14.46 1.08 -9.54
CA ALA A 115 -13.67 0.70 -10.71
C ALA A 115 -12.16 0.51 -10.42
N PRO A 116 -11.50 1.32 -9.55
CA PRO A 116 -10.10 1.08 -9.19
C PRO A 116 -9.89 -0.25 -8.46
N LEU A 117 -10.83 -0.65 -7.60
CA LEU A 117 -10.78 -1.92 -6.87
C LEU A 117 -11.10 -3.08 -7.82
N GLU A 118 -12.14 -2.95 -8.65
CA GLU A 118 -12.51 -3.99 -9.63
C GLU A 118 -11.37 -4.23 -10.63
N LYS A 119 -10.72 -3.16 -11.10
CA LYS A 119 -9.54 -3.27 -11.97
C LYS A 119 -8.41 -4.03 -11.28
N ARG A 120 -8.11 -3.71 -10.02
CA ARG A 120 -7.09 -4.41 -9.24
C ARG A 120 -7.43 -5.87 -8.98
N LEU A 121 -8.69 -6.16 -8.64
CA LEU A 121 -9.16 -7.55 -8.48
C LEU A 121 -9.13 -8.33 -9.79
N ALA A 122 -9.31 -7.67 -10.93
CA ALA A 122 -9.20 -8.30 -12.25
C ALA A 122 -7.74 -8.55 -12.67
N GLU A 123 -6.82 -7.65 -12.34
CA GLU A 123 -5.38 -7.77 -12.65
C GLU A 123 -4.65 -8.72 -11.69
N ASP A 124 -4.83 -8.52 -10.39
CA ASP A 124 -4.09 -9.17 -9.30
C ASP A 124 -4.90 -10.34 -8.68
N GLY A 125 -6.14 -10.55 -9.11
CA GLY A 125 -7.03 -11.62 -8.66
C GLY A 125 -7.80 -11.32 -7.36
N PRO A 126 -8.69 -12.23 -6.94
CA PRO A 126 -9.50 -12.06 -5.72
C PRO A 126 -8.65 -12.02 -4.44
N GLY A 127 -7.42 -12.54 -4.49
CA GLY A 127 -6.47 -12.52 -3.37
C GLY A 127 -5.67 -11.22 -3.23
N PHE A 128 -5.89 -10.19 -4.05
CA PHE A 128 -5.14 -8.92 -4.01
C PHE A 128 -5.14 -8.28 -2.61
N LEU A 129 -6.30 -8.22 -1.95
CA LEU A 129 -6.41 -7.64 -0.60
C LEU A 129 -5.66 -8.48 0.44
N ASP A 130 -5.71 -9.81 0.32
CA ASP A 130 -5.00 -10.72 1.21
C ASP A 130 -3.49 -10.66 0.98
N ALA A 131 -3.07 -10.47 -0.27
CA ALA A 131 -1.67 -10.22 -0.64
C ALA A 131 -1.17 -8.89 -0.05
N LEU A 132 -1.95 -7.81 -0.13
CA LEU A 132 -1.59 -6.54 0.52
C LEU A 132 -1.49 -6.69 2.04
N LYS A 133 -2.41 -7.43 2.66
CA LYS A 133 -2.36 -7.73 4.11
C LYS A 133 -1.11 -8.50 4.47
N ALA A 134 -0.77 -9.53 3.69
CA ALA A 134 0.45 -10.31 3.88
C ALA A 134 1.72 -9.46 3.69
N ASP A 135 1.73 -8.55 2.72
CA ASP A 135 2.83 -7.62 2.49
C ASP A 135 3.03 -6.65 3.67
N VAL A 136 1.93 -6.10 4.21
CA VAL A 136 1.99 -5.25 5.42
C VAL A 136 2.57 -6.05 6.59
N ALA A 137 2.04 -7.24 6.88
CA ALA A 137 2.55 -8.10 7.95
C ALA A 137 4.03 -8.48 7.74
N GLY A 138 4.44 -8.75 6.50
CA GLY A 138 5.82 -9.06 6.15
C GLY A 138 6.77 -7.86 6.31
N LEU A 139 6.32 -6.64 6.00
CA LEU A 139 7.09 -5.42 6.22
C LEU A 139 7.18 -5.05 7.70
N GLU A 140 6.11 -5.28 8.47
CA GLU A 140 6.10 -5.12 9.92
C GLU A 140 7.10 -6.06 10.59
N ALA A 141 7.10 -7.34 10.21
CA ALA A 141 8.06 -8.32 10.72
C ALA A 141 9.51 -7.95 10.37
N LYS A 142 9.75 -7.44 9.15
CA LYS A 142 11.09 -6.96 8.73
C LYS A 142 11.52 -5.72 9.50
N LEU A 143 10.62 -4.79 9.78
CA LEU A 143 10.92 -3.60 10.57
C LEU A 143 11.22 -3.98 12.02
N ALA A 144 10.40 -4.85 12.61
CA ALA A 144 10.61 -5.35 13.96
C ALA A 144 11.97 -6.05 14.11
N GLY A 145 12.38 -6.86 13.12
CA GLY A 145 13.70 -7.50 13.12
C GLY A 145 14.90 -6.56 12.92
N LEU A 146 14.68 -5.29 12.55
CA LEU A 146 15.72 -4.26 12.41
C LEU A 146 15.78 -3.29 13.59
N GLU A 147 14.72 -3.25 14.40
CA GLU A 147 14.63 -2.42 15.61
C GLU A 147 15.09 -3.16 16.89
N VAL A 148 15.43 -4.46 16.77
CA VAL A 148 16.04 -5.29 17.82
C VAL A 148 17.56 -5.30 17.69
#